data_AF-A0A933I5U5-F1
#
_entry.id   AF-A0A933I5U5-F1
#
_cell.length_a   1.000
_cell.length_b   1.000
_cell.length_c   1.000
_cell.angle_alpha   90.00
_cell.angle_beta   90.00
_cell.angle_gamma   90.00
#
_symmetry.space_group_name_H-M   'P 1'
#
loop_
_entity.id
_entity.type
_entity.pdbx_description
1 polymer ?
#
loop_
_entity_poly.entity_id
_entity_poly.type
_entity_poly.pdbx_seq_one_letter_code
_entity_poly.pdbx_strand_id
1 'polypeptide(L)'
;HIKGTPRNMQANPTYTALIPEIVDYLHESIEIARSAVIADDKIIIDPGLGFGKTLGHNLEIIRRLNEISGFEKPILFGPSRKSFIGSLLGGLPADERLEGTASAAAIGIFNGANIIRVHDVKAMVRVARIADGIKTGFEGSRIQGVK
;
A
#
# COMPACT_ATOMS: atom_id res chain seq x y z
N HIS A 1 6.46 -5.31 5.19
CA HIS A 1 6.27 -6.70 5.65
C HIS A 1 6.39 -7.69 4.49
N ILE A 2 7.15 -8.76 4.68
CA ILE A 2 7.30 -9.91 3.76
C ILE A 2 7.29 -11.19 4.58
N LYS A 3 6.55 -12.21 4.13
CA LYS A 3 6.61 -13.55 4.72
C LYS A 3 7.48 -14.46 3.84
N GLY A 4 8.55 -14.99 4.41
CA GLY A 4 9.60 -15.69 3.67
C GLY A 4 10.58 -14.73 2.99
N THR A 5 11.16 -15.15 1.87
CA THR A 5 12.13 -14.38 1.08
C THR A 5 11.56 -14.11 -0.32
N PRO A 6 12.06 -13.09 -1.06
CA PRO A 6 11.60 -12.84 -2.43
C PRO A 6 11.63 -14.07 -3.35
N ARG A 7 12.52 -15.04 -3.09
CA ARG A 7 12.65 -16.29 -3.85
C ARG A 7 11.54 -17.30 -3.59
N ASN A 8 10.97 -17.36 -2.38
CA ASN A 8 10.03 -18.41 -1.96
C ASN A 8 8.71 -17.91 -1.39
N MET A 9 8.53 -16.60 -1.21
CA MET A 9 7.37 -16.01 -0.53
C MET A 9 6.03 -16.40 -1.18
N GLN A 10 6.01 -16.72 -2.47
CA GLN A 10 4.77 -17.08 -3.20
C GLN A 10 4.46 -18.57 -3.27
N ALA A 11 5.29 -19.46 -2.69
CA ALA A 11 5.10 -20.90 -2.83
C ALA A 11 3.84 -21.41 -2.12
N ASN A 12 3.58 -20.96 -0.90
CA ASN A 12 2.35 -21.26 -0.16
C ASN A 12 2.15 -20.27 1.01
N PRO A 13 1.81 -19.00 0.75
CA PRO A 13 1.69 -18.01 1.80
C PRO A 13 0.42 -18.24 2.63
N THR A 14 0.60 -18.74 3.86
CA THR A 14 -0.49 -18.92 4.83
C THR A 14 -0.44 -17.84 5.91
N TYR A 15 -1.62 -17.40 6.34
CA TYR A 15 -1.82 -16.52 7.49
C TYR A 15 -2.98 -17.07 8.30
N THR A 16 -2.85 -17.07 9.62
CA THR A 16 -3.96 -17.37 10.54
C THR A 16 -4.83 -16.12 10.70
N ALA A 17 -4.20 -14.95 10.80
CA ALA A 17 -4.88 -13.66 10.85
C ALA A 17 -4.03 -12.60 10.15
N LEU A 18 -4.33 -12.34 8.88
CA LEU A 18 -3.48 -11.54 7.98
C LEU A 18 -3.13 -10.15 8.52
N ILE A 19 -4.14 -9.37 8.93
CA ILE A 19 -3.92 -7.99 9.38
C ILE A 19 -3.18 -7.96 10.74
N PRO A 20 -3.59 -8.72 11.77
CA PRO A 20 -2.82 -8.82 13.01
C PRO A 20 -1.36 -9.24 12.79
N GLU A 21 -1.09 -10.25 11.98
CA GLU A 21 0.28 -10.69 11.69
C GLU A 21 1.13 -9.59 11.00
N ILE A 22 0.51 -8.78 10.13
CA ILE A 22 1.20 -7.63 9.51
C ILE A 22 1.48 -6.54 10.55
N VAL A 23 0.52 -6.24 11.41
CA VAL A 23 0.65 -5.24 12.49
C VAL A 23 1.76 -5.65 13.45
N ASP A 24 1.75 -6.89 13.93
CA ASP A 24 2.77 -7.41 14.85
C ASP A 24 4.18 -7.31 14.24
N TYR A 25 4.33 -7.71 12.98
CA TYR A 25 5.62 -7.60 12.27
C TYR A 25 6.10 -6.15 12.13
N LEU A 26 5.19 -5.23 11.78
CA LEU A 26 5.54 -3.83 11.62
C LEU A 26 5.91 -3.20 12.97
N HIS A 27 5.20 -3.53 14.03
CA HIS A 27 5.52 -3.12 15.39
C HIS A 27 6.93 -3.57 15.79
N GLU A 28 7.24 -4.85 15.64
CA GLU A 28 8.58 -5.39 15.92
C GLU A 28 9.67 -4.67 15.09
N SER A 29 9.40 -4.43 13.81
CA SER A 29 10.33 -3.73 12.92
C SER A 29 10.58 -2.27 13.35
N ILE A 30 9.54 -1.58 13.82
CA ILE A 30 9.66 -0.22 14.36
C ILE A 30 10.53 -0.22 15.62
N GLU A 31 10.32 -1.17 16.54
CA GLU A 31 11.11 -1.28 17.77
C GLU A 31 12.58 -1.61 17.50
N ILE A 32 12.88 -2.43 16.49
CA ILE A 32 14.25 -2.66 16.01
C ILE A 32 14.89 -1.36 15.53
N ALA A 33 14.18 -0.57 14.72
CA ALA A 33 14.70 0.71 14.21
C ALA A 33 14.92 1.73 15.35
N ARG A 34 14.00 1.81 16.31
CA ARG A 34 14.13 2.66 17.51
C ARG A 34 15.32 2.26 18.37
N SER A 35 15.52 0.95 18.57
CA SER A 35 16.68 0.42 19.30
C SER A 35 18.01 0.74 18.60
N ALA A 36 17.99 0.90 17.28
CA ALA A 36 19.12 1.37 16.48
C ALA A 36 19.24 2.91 16.42
N VAL A 37 18.48 3.65 17.25
CA VAL A 37 18.50 5.11 17.35
C VAL A 37 18.09 5.81 16.03
N ILE A 38 17.22 5.16 15.24
CA ILE A 38 16.59 5.81 14.10
C ILE A 38 15.47 6.72 14.62
N ALA A 39 15.52 7.98 14.21
CA ALA A 39 14.50 8.96 14.56
C ALA A 39 13.12 8.53 14.01
N ASP A 40 12.10 8.71 14.83
CA ASP A 40 10.75 8.18 14.62
C ASP A 40 10.03 8.80 13.39
N ASP A 41 10.48 9.98 12.96
CA ASP A 41 10.07 10.70 11.75
C ASP A 41 10.76 10.21 10.47
N LYS A 42 11.79 9.36 10.59
CA LYS A 42 12.49 8.71 9.48
C LYS A 42 11.94 7.32 9.16
N ILE A 43 10.89 6.88 9.86
CA ILE A 43 10.30 5.56 9.70
C ILE A 43 9.02 5.65 8.85
N ILE A 44 8.97 4.85 7.80
CA ILE A 44 7.81 4.65 6.92
C ILE A 44 7.46 3.16 6.96
N ILE A 45 6.18 2.83 7.02
CA ILE A 45 5.71 1.44 7.04
C ILE A 45 5.10 1.03 5.70
N ASP A 46 5.30 -0.23 5.30
CA ASP A 46 4.69 -0.81 4.10
C ASP A 46 4.11 -2.20 4.45
N PRO A 47 2.78 -2.43 4.29
CA PRO A 47 2.15 -3.73 4.53
C PRO A 47 2.60 -4.83 3.56
N GLY A 48 3.28 -4.43 2.48
CA GLY A 48 3.96 -5.30 1.54
C GLY A 48 3.02 -6.06 0.64
N LEU A 49 2.17 -5.37 -0.12
CA LEU A 49 1.34 -5.99 -1.17
C LEU A 49 2.18 -6.95 -2.05
N GLY A 50 1.65 -8.10 -2.41
CA GLY A 50 2.32 -9.07 -3.29
C GLY A 50 3.60 -9.70 -2.73
N PHE A 51 3.98 -9.43 -1.48
CA PHE A 51 5.11 -10.08 -0.81
C PHE A 51 4.62 -11.22 0.06
N GLY A 52 4.53 -12.40 -0.55
CA GLY A 52 4.00 -13.62 0.05
C GLY A 52 2.55 -13.49 0.46
N LYS A 53 1.70 -13.15 -0.52
CA LYS A 53 0.28 -12.83 -0.33
C LYS A 53 -0.51 -13.30 -1.55
N THR A 54 -1.59 -14.03 -1.30
CA THR A 54 -2.55 -14.46 -2.34
C THR A 54 -3.34 -13.27 -2.89
N LEU A 55 -4.11 -13.48 -3.96
CA LEU A 55 -5.07 -12.48 -4.45
C LEU A 55 -5.99 -11.97 -3.32
N GLY A 56 -6.58 -12.90 -2.56
CA GLY A 56 -7.46 -12.58 -1.42
C GLY A 56 -6.76 -11.74 -0.35
N HIS A 57 -5.53 -12.11 0.04
CA HIS A 57 -4.77 -11.34 1.02
C HIS A 57 -4.48 -9.91 0.55
N ASN A 58 -4.14 -9.74 -0.73
CA ASN A 58 -3.90 -8.40 -1.28
C ASN A 58 -5.15 -7.54 -1.23
N LEU A 59 -6.31 -8.08 -1.63
CA LEU A 59 -7.57 -7.34 -1.56
C LEU A 59 -7.98 -7.01 -0.11
N GLU A 60 -7.77 -7.93 0.83
CA GLU A 60 -8.04 -7.70 2.24
C GLU A 60 -7.20 -6.56 2.81
N ILE A 61 -5.89 -6.51 2.51
CA ILE A 61 -5.00 -5.42 2.94
C ILE A 61 -5.47 -4.07 2.41
N ILE A 62 -5.89 -4.01 1.14
CA ILE A 62 -6.40 -2.75 0.56
C ILE A 62 -7.68 -2.32 1.30
N ARG A 63 -8.59 -3.26 1.55
CA ARG A 63 -9.86 -3.01 2.24
C ARG A 63 -9.69 -2.53 3.68
N ARG A 64 -8.69 -3.07 4.39
CA ARG A 64 -8.45 -2.84 5.83
C ARG A 64 -7.19 -2.02 6.11
N LEU A 65 -6.75 -1.21 5.13
CA LEU A 65 -5.48 -0.47 5.25
C LEU A 65 -5.48 0.52 6.41
N ASN A 66 -6.65 1.04 6.78
CA ASN A 66 -6.87 1.95 7.92
C ASN A 66 -6.62 1.28 9.27
N GLU A 67 -6.70 -0.03 9.37
CA GLU A 67 -6.35 -0.74 10.61
C GLU A 67 -4.83 -0.76 10.83
N ILE A 68 -4.04 -0.57 9.77
CA ILE A 68 -2.58 -0.51 9.82
C ILE A 68 -2.09 0.92 10.15
N SER A 69 -2.92 1.95 10.01
CA SER A 69 -2.53 3.34 10.31
C SER A 69 -2.41 3.68 11.79
N GLY A 70 -2.73 2.75 12.70
CA GLY A 70 -2.64 2.96 14.15
C GLY A 70 -1.24 3.25 14.69
N PHE A 71 -0.18 3.09 13.88
CA PHE A 71 1.20 3.36 14.29
C PHE A 71 1.61 4.84 14.24
N GLU A 72 0.74 5.74 13.78
CA GLU A 72 1.09 7.16 13.54
C GLU A 72 2.33 7.32 12.63
N LYS A 73 2.51 6.37 11.70
CA LYS A 73 3.57 6.37 10.68
C LYS A 73 2.98 6.56 9.29
N PRO A 74 3.68 7.26 8.38
CA PRO A 74 3.29 7.27 6.97
C PRO A 74 3.27 5.85 6.40
N ILE A 75 2.19 5.52 5.70
CA ILE A 75 2.04 4.25 4.99
C ILE A 75 2.48 4.44 3.54
N LEU A 76 3.50 3.69 3.12
CA LEU A 76 3.85 3.47 1.73
C LEU A 76 3.04 2.30 1.17
N PHE A 77 2.47 2.50 -0.01
CA PHE A 77 1.56 1.57 -0.64
C PHE A 77 1.88 1.42 -2.13
N GLY A 78 2.26 0.21 -2.54
CA GLY A 78 2.69 -0.07 -3.92
C GLY A 78 1.80 -1.07 -4.65
N PRO A 79 0.66 -0.65 -5.23
CA PRO A 79 -0.24 -1.54 -5.97
C PRO A 79 0.16 -1.72 -7.44
N SER A 80 1.01 -0.84 -7.96
CA SER A 80 1.22 -0.67 -9.40
C SER A 80 1.68 -1.94 -10.12
N ARG A 81 0.89 -2.31 -11.14
CA ARG A 81 1.11 -3.46 -12.04
C ARG A 81 1.22 -4.82 -11.33
N LYS A 82 0.83 -4.95 -10.06
CA LYS A 82 0.97 -6.21 -9.33
C LYS A 82 0.09 -7.32 -9.89
N SER A 83 0.56 -8.56 -9.69
CA SER A 83 -0.08 -9.76 -10.23
C SER A 83 -1.55 -9.90 -9.84
N PHE A 84 -1.93 -9.50 -8.63
CA PHE A 84 -3.32 -9.57 -8.18
C PHE A 84 -4.29 -8.80 -9.09
N ILE A 85 -3.84 -7.68 -9.69
CA ILE A 85 -4.64 -6.91 -10.64
C ILE A 85 -4.85 -7.71 -11.92
N GLY A 86 -3.76 -8.27 -12.47
CA GLY A 86 -3.83 -9.13 -13.66
C GLY A 86 -4.73 -10.33 -13.42
N SER A 87 -4.58 -11.02 -12.29
CA SER A 87 -5.42 -12.17 -11.91
C SER A 87 -6.90 -11.82 -11.82
N LEU A 88 -7.25 -10.66 -11.23
CA LEU A 88 -8.65 -10.24 -11.09
C LEU A 88 -9.27 -9.82 -12.44
N LEU A 89 -8.45 -9.37 -13.39
CA LEU A 89 -8.86 -8.94 -14.73
C LEU A 89 -8.65 -10.02 -15.81
N GLY A 90 -8.63 -11.30 -15.43
CA GLY A 90 -8.58 -12.41 -16.40
C GLY A 90 -7.20 -12.69 -17.01
N GLY A 91 -6.12 -12.29 -16.34
CA GLY A 91 -4.74 -12.61 -16.73
C GLY A 91 -4.01 -11.50 -17.50
N LEU A 92 -4.46 -10.24 -17.43
CA LEU A 92 -3.82 -9.13 -18.15
C LEU A 92 -2.31 -9.03 -17.91
N PRO A 93 -1.50 -8.72 -18.94
CA PRO A 93 -0.06 -8.50 -18.79
C PRO A 93 0.22 -7.24 -17.97
N ALA A 94 1.45 -7.10 -17.47
CA ALA A 94 1.76 -6.09 -16.45
C ALA A 94 1.58 -4.64 -16.94
N ASP A 95 1.85 -4.38 -18.21
CA ASP A 95 1.72 -3.11 -18.91
C ASP A 95 0.27 -2.71 -19.22
N GLU A 96 -0.67 -3.64 -19.20
CA GLU A 96 -2.11 -3.40 -19.41
C GLU A 96 -2.89 -3.24 -18.08
N ARG A 97 -2.21 -3.01 -16.96
CA ARG A 97 -2.83 -2.93 -15.62
C ARG A 97 -3.03 -1.49 -15.13
N LEU A 98 -3.14 -0.51 -16.02
CA LEU A 98 -3.18 0.91 -15.64
C LEU A 98 -4.45 1.24 -14.83
N GLU A 99 -5.61 0.84 -15.32
CA GLU A 99 -6.92 1.10 -14.71
C GLU A 99 -7.04 0.38 -13.37
N GLY A 100 -6.61 -0.89 -13.30
CA GLY A 100 -6.57 -1.64 -12.05
C GLY A 100 -5.59 -1.02 -11.03
N THR A 101 -4.46 -0.48 -11.50
CA THR A 101 -3.51 0.26 -10.66
C THR A 101 -4.14 1.55 -10.13
N ALA A 102 -4.83 2.32 -10.98
CA ALA A 102 -5.53 3.55 -10.61
C ALA A 102 -6.57 3.28 -9.53
N SER A 103 -7.41 2.26 -9.72
CA SER A 103 -8.44 1.86 -8.78
C SER A 103 -7.86 1.47 -7.42
N ALA A 104 -6.83 0.60 -7.41
CA ALA A 104 -6.17 0.19 -6.17
C ALA A 104 -5.48 1.37 -5.46
N ALA A 105 -4.84 2.28 -6.20
CA ALA A 105 -4.21 3.47 -5.64
C ALA A 105 -5.24 4.42 -5.02
N ALA A 106 -6.35 4.71 -5.72
CA ALA A 106 -7.41 5.58 -5.20
C ALA A 106 -8.02 5.03 -3.91
N ILE A 107 -8.34 3.74 -3.87
CA ILE A 107 -8.88 3.08 -2.67
C ILE A 107 -7.84 3.07 -1.54
N GLY A 108 -6.57 2.80 -1.86
CA GLY A 108 -5.48 2.86 -0.89
C GLY A 108 -5.34 4.23 -0.23
N ILE A 109 -5.40 5.31 -1.01
CA ILE A 109 -5.39 6.69 -0.49
C ILE A 109 -6.59 6.91 0.42
N PHE A 110 -7.79 6.55 -0.04
CA PHE A 110 -9.02 6.68 0.73
C PHE A 110 -8.93 5.95 2.07
N ASN A 111 -8.32 4.77 2.08
CA ASN A 111 -8.16 3.92 3.26
C ASN A 111 -6.90 4.20 4.09
N GLY A 112 -6.12 5.26 3.80
CA GLY A 112 -5.06 5.73 4.70
C GLY A 112 -3.63 5.69 4.17
N ALA A 113 -3.38 5.28 2.92
CA ALA A 113 -2.06 5.38 2.32
C ALA A 113 -1.61 6.85 2.21
N ASN A 114 -0.36 7.13 2.58
CA ASN A 114 0.24 8.47 2.49
C ASN A 114 1.17 8.60 1.28
N ILE A 115 1.81 7.49 0.87
CA ILE A 115 2.78 7.46 -0.23
C ILE A 115 2.40 6.34 -1.19
N ILE A 116 2.23 6.65 -2.48
CA ILE A 116 1.92 5.64 -3.50
C ILE A 116 3.14 5.40 -4.39
N ARG A 117 3.61 4.15 -4.45
CA ARG A 117 4.71 3.74 -5.34
C ARG A 117 4.15 3.22 -6.67
N VAL A 118 4.52 3.87 -7.77
CA VAL A 118 3.93 3.62 -9.10
C VAL A 118 4.95 3.66 -10.23
N HIS A 119 4.64 3.00 -11.34
CA HIS A 119 5.39 3.11 -12.60
C HIS A 119 4.92 4.30 -13.44
N ASP A 120 3.60 4.50 -13.54
CA ASP A 120 2.96 5.48 -14.43
C ASP A 120 2.65 6.81 -13.72
N VAL A 121 3.70 7.56 -13.35
CA VAL A 121 3.63 8.74 -12.47
C VAL A 121 2.61 9.78 -12.92
N LYS A 122 2.61 10.17 -14.20
CA LYS A 122 1.73 11.24 -14.72
C LYS A 122 0.25 10.91 -14.51
N ALA A 123 -0.15 9.67 -14.74
CA ALA A 123 -1.53 9.22 -14.54
C ALA A 123 -1.86 9.17 -13.04
N MET A 124 -0.94 8.62 -12.24
CA MET A 124 -1.18 8.38 -10.81
C MET A 124 -1.21 9.66 -9.96
N VAL A 125 -0.48 10.72 -10.35
CA VAL A 125 -0.64 12.04 -9.72
C VAL A 125 -2.07 12.56 -9.87
N ARG A 126 -2.70 12.36 -11.03
CA ARG A 126 -4.09 12.80 -11.27
C ARG A 126 -5.06 12.00 -10.41
N VAL A 127 -4.90 10.67 -10.38
CA VAL A 127 -5.67 9.78 -9.52
C VAL A 127 -5.54 10.19 -8.06
N ALA A 128 -4.31 10.43 -7.59
CA ALA A 128 -4.05 10.79 -6.21
C ALA A 128 -4.70 12.12 -5.82
N ARG A 129 -4.58 13.15 -6.66
CA ARG A 129 -5.22 14.46 -6.41
C ARG A 129 -6.75 14.34 -6.30
N ILE A 130 -7.37 13.57 -7.17
CA ILE A 130 -8.83 13.35 -7.13
C ILE A 130 -9.21 12.54 -5.89
N ALA A 131 -8.53 11.43 -5.61
CA ALA A 131 -8.81 10.59 -4.45
C ALA A 131 -8.64 11.36 -3.12
N ASP A 132 -7.57 12.14 -3.00
CA ASP A 132 -7.30 12.94 -1.80
C ASP A 132 -8.32 14.07 -1.61
N GLY A 133 -8.71 14.76 -2.70
CA GLY A 133 -9.78 15.77 -2.67
C GLY A 133 -11.14 15.18 -2.29
N ILE A 134 -11.47 13.97 -2.75
CA ILE A 134 -12.69 13.26 -2.33
C ILE A 134 -12.62 12.88 -0.85
N LYS A 135 -11.47 12.37 -0.39
CA LYS A 135 -11.27 11.93 1.00
C LYS A 135 -11.34 13.07 2.01
N THR A 136 -10.70 14.19 1.70
CA THR A 136 -10.52 15.31 2.64
C THR A 136 -11.60 16.38 2.51
N GLY A 137 -12.39 16.33 1.44
CA GLY A 137 -13.32 17.40 1.09
C GLY A 137 -12.60 18.58 0.42
N PHE A 138 -13.35 19.36 -0.36
CA PHE A 138 -12.81 20.56 -1.01
C PHE A 138 -13.04 21.78 -0.12
N GLU A 139 -12.00 22.22 0.59
CA GLU A 139 -11.90 23.60 1.07
C GLU A 139 -11.06 24.37 0.05
N GLY A 140 -11.68 25.32 -0.66
CA GLY A 140 -11.17 25.93 -1.89
C GLY A 140 -9.84 26.71 -1.84
N SER A 141 -9.03 26.54 -0.79
CA SER A 141 -7.77 27.25 -0.52
C SER A 141 -6.52 26.36 -0.52
N ARG A 142 -6.61 25.02 -0.57
CA ARG A 142 -5.44 24.12 -0.41
C ARG A 142 -4.68 23.73 -1.68
N ILE A 143 -5.03 24.27 -2.86
CA ILE A 143 -4.21 24.08 -4.09
C ILE A 143 -3.24 25.26 -4.27
N GLN A 144 -2.47 25.58 -3.23
CA GLN A 144 -1.23 26.34 -3.34
C GLN A 144 -0.11 25.44 -2.86
N GLY A 145 0.55 24.73 -3.77
CA GLY A 145 1.66 23.85 -3.36
C GLY A 145 2.23 22.91 -4.39
N VAL A 146 1.66 22.81 -5.60
CA VAL A 146 2.29 22.04 -6.68
C VAL A 146 2.35 22.88 -7.94
N LYS A 147 3.38 23.73 -8.00
CA LYS A 147 4.02 24.07 -9.27
C LYS A 147 4.84 22.87 -9.72
#